data_AF-T1BN38-F1
#
_entry.id   AF-T1BN38-F1
#
_cell.length_a   1.000
_cell.length_b   1.000
_cell.length_c   1.000
_cell.angle_alpha   90.00
_cell.angle_beta   90.00
_cell.angle_gamma   90.00
#
_symmetry.space_group_name_H-M   'P 1'
#
loop_
_entity.id
_entity.type
_entity.pdbx_description
1 polymer ?
#
loop_
_entity_poly.entity_id
_entity_poly.type
_entity_poly.pdbx_seq_one_letter_code
_entity_poly.pdbx_strand_id
1 'polypeptide(L)'
;MDPPFGFGRRDAVRIMALGDRDERYLTHREVDEALARFPSDAGAQWTATDSGADFTLADGVWLLPGSPYRDEAAARAAIRHCLATGTPFLGTCAGFQYACVELARSLAGIAGAAHAESQPDGEELVVTPLACSLYGEIRPVQTVPGTRLAAICGSAPFEGYHYCGYG
;
A
#
# COMPACT_ATOMS: atom_id res chain seq x y z
N MET A 1 -23.04 21.57 2.95
CA MET A 1 -21.75 20.90 3.19
C MET A 1 -22.01 19.43 2.99
N ASP A 2 -21.70 18.93 1.80
CA ASP A 2 -21.70 17.50 1.55
C ASP A 2 -20.59 16.85 2.39
N PRO A 3 -20.80 15.65 2.94
CA PRO A 3 -19.70 14.92 3.59
C PRO A 3 -18.57 14.73 2.56
N PRO A 4 -17.30 14.65 2.99
CA PRO A 4 -16.14 14.52 2.08
C PRO A 4 -16.18 13.24 1.22
N PHE A 5 -17.17 12.37 1.43
CA PHE A 5 -17.42 11.15 0.68
C PHE A 5 -18.89 11.13 0.21
N GLY A 6 -19.13 11.63 -1.00
CA GLY A 6 -20.44 11.60 -1.64
C GLY A 6 -20.40 10.81 -2.95
N PHE A 7 -20.73 9.51 -2.92
CA PHE A 7 -21.09 8.74 -4.11
C PHE A 7 -22.17 7.70 -3.78
N GLY A 8 -23.19 7.61 -4.63
CA GLY A 8 -24.42 6.85 -4.41
C GLY A 8 -24.33 5.34 -4.71
N ARG A 9 -25.31 4.63 -4.12
CA ARG A 9 -25.59 3.17 -4.06
C ARG A 9 -24.75 2.34 -3.08
N ARG A 10 -25.47 1.68 -2.15
CA ARG A 10 -25.00 0.77 -1.08
C ARG A 10 -24.49 -0.61 -1.57
N ASP A 11 -24.41 -0.85 -2.87
CA ASP A 11 -24.07 -2.19 -3.43
C ASP A 11 -22.64 -2.30 -3.97
N ALA A 12 -21.86 -1.21 -4.00
CA ALA A 12 -20.52 -1.19 -4.56
C ALA A 12 -19.44 -1.32 -3.47
N VAL A 13 -18.40 -2.12 -3.73
CA VAL A 13 -17.23 -2.26 -2.85
C VAL A 13 -16.43 -0.96 -2.84
N ARG A 14 -16.08 -0.44 -1.66
CA ARG A 14 -15.36 0.81 -1.47
C ARG A 14 -13.95 0.57 -0.96
N ILE A 15 -12.96 0.92 -1.75
CA ILE A 15 -11.55 0.78 -1.40
C ILE A 15 -10.97 2.18 -1.14
N MET A 16 -10.37 2.36 0.03
CA MET A 16 -9.61 3.58 0.33
C MET A 16 -8.21 3.44 -0.27
N ALA A 17 -7.90 4.23 -1.30
CA ALA A 17 -6.56 4.27 -1.87
C ALA A 17 -5.74 5.34 -1.13
N LEU A 18 -5.15 4.95 -0.01
CA LEU A 18 -4.47 5.85 0.93
C LEU A 18 -3.06 6.18 0.43
N GLY A 19 -2.79 7.46 0.17
CA GLY A 19 -1.50 7.94 -0.30
C GLY A 19 -1.50 9.40 -0.72
N ASP A 20 -0.31 9.97 -0.84
CA ASP A 20 -0.11 11.39 -1.08
C ASP A 20 0.13 11.67 -2.56
N ARG A 21 -0.97 11.74 -3.31
CA ARG A 21 -0.95 11.90 -4.78
C ARG A 21 -0.08 13.07 -5.23
N ASP A 22 0.78 12.78 -6.20
CA ASP A 22 1.68 13.74 -6.85
C ASP A 22 2.01 13.24 -8.26
N GLU A 23 1.48 13.93 -9.26
CA GLU A 23 1.56 13.56 -10.68
C GLU A 23 2.97 13.62 -11.26
N ARG A 24 3.93 14.22 -10.53
CA ARG A 24 5.34 14.22 -10.92
C ARG A 24 5.94 12.81 -10.85
N TYR A 25 5.36 11.92 -10.04
CA TYR A 25 5.79 10.53 -9.94
C TYR A 25 5.06 9.66 -10.96
N LEU A 26 5.83 8.91 -11.76
CA LEU A 26 5.28 7.96 -12.73
C LEU A 26 4.35 6.95 -12.04
N THR A 27 4.75 6.39 -10.90
CA THR A 27 3.95 5.42 -10.13
C THR A 27 2.59 5.95 -9.72
N HIS A 28 2.45 7.25 -9.43
CA HIS A 28 1.16 7.85 -9.07
C HIS A 28 0.25 8.01 -10.28
N ARG A 29 0.81 8.33 -11.44
CA ARG A 29 0.05 8.33 -12.71
C ARG A 29 -0.42 6.93 -13.09
N GLU A 30 0.41 5.90 -12.88
CA GLU A 30 0.00 4.50 -13.08
C GLU A 30 -1.12 4.08 -12.10
N VAL A 31 -1.12 4.62 -10.88
CA VAL A 31 -2.25 4.42 -9.94
C VAL A 31 -3.51 5.09 -10.47
N ASP A 32 -3.45 6.33 -10.98
CA ASP A 32 -4.62 6.99 -11.60
C ASP A 32 -5.20 6.15 -12.73
N GLU A 33 -4.33 5.62 -13.58
CA GLU A 33 -4.67 4.68 -14.64
C GLU A 33 -5.33 3.40 -14.10
N ALA A 34 -4.80 2.81 -13.03
CA ALA A 34 -5.41 1.65 -12.38
C ALA A 34 -6.81 1.98 -11.83
N LEU A 35 -6.98 3.12 -11.18
CA LEU A 35 -8.26 3.59 -10.64
C LEU A 35 -9.32 3.76 -11.74
N ALA A 36 -8.93 4.25 -12.91
CA ALA A 36 -9.82 4.39 -14.07
C ALA A 36 -10.33 3.05 -14.64
N ARG A 37 -9.68 1.93 -14.31
CA ARG A 37 -10.04 0.58 -14.77
C ARG A 37 -10.92 -0.20 -13.77
N PHE A 38 -11.32 0.43 -12.66
CA PHE A 38 -12.21 -0.22 -11.70
C PHE A 38 -13.57 -0.57 -12.34
N PRO A 39 -14.14 -1.74 -12.01
CA PRO A 39 -15.44 -2.15 -12.53
C PRO A 39 -16.57 -1.29 -11.92
N SER A 40 -17.78 -1.35 -12.49
CA SER A 40 -18.91 -0.53 -12.02
C SER A 40 -19.41 -0.84 -10.60
N ASP A 41 -19.03 -1.99 -10.05
CA ASP A 41 -19.43 -2.50 -8.73
C ASP A 41 -18.31 -2.40 -7.67
N ALA A 42 -17.17 -1.81 -8.01
CA ALA A 42 -16.12 -1.49 -7.05
C ALA A 42 -15.51 -0.13 -7.38
N GLY A 43 -15.17 0.65 -6.36
CA GLY A 43 -14.54 1.96 -6.53
C GLY A 43 -13.36 2.12 -5.58
N ALA A 44 -12.33 2.81 -6.05
CA ALA A 44 -11.25 3.29 -5.22
C ALA A 44 -11.01 4.78 -5.47
N GLN A 45 -10.65 5.51 -4.42
CA GLN A 45 -10.34 6.93 -4.53
C GLN A 45 -9.10 7.27 -3.70
N TRP A 46 -8.25 8.11 -4.27
CA TRP A 46 -7.15 8.74 -3.56
C TRP A 46 -7.64 9.40 -2.28
N THR A 47 -7.05 9.02 -1.17
CA THR A 47 -7.27 9.60 0.15
C THR A 47 -5.90 9.99 0.69
N ALA A 48 -5.70 11.28 0.95
CA ALA A 48 -4.43 11.79 1.44
C ALA A 48 -4.15 11.28 2.86
N THR A 49 -2.87 11.04 3.20
CA THR A 49 -2.53 10.48 4.52
C THR A 49 -2.88 11.46 5.65
N ASP A 50 -2.81 12.76 5.37
CA ASP A 50 -3.12 13.86 6.28
C ASP A 50 -4.59 14.33 6.25
N SER A 51 -5.50 13.57 5.61
CA SER A 51 -6.91 13.99 5.48
C SER A 51 -7.77 13.74 6.72
N GLY A 52 -7.27 13.02 7.73
CA GLY A 52 -8.06 12.54 8.86
C GLY A 52 -9.06 11.44 8.48
N ALA A 53 -8.68 10.57 7.55
CA ALA A 53 -9.56 9.52 7.02
C ALA A 53 -10.09 8.57 8.11
N ASP A 54 -11.39 8.23 8.02
CA ASP A 54 -12.01 7.20 8.84
C ASP A 54 -12.01 5.86 8.09
N PHE A 55 -11.13 4.93 8.51
CA PHE A 55 -10.97 3.62 7.89
C PHE A 55 -12.22 2.73 8.00
N THR A 56 -13.12 3.00 8.95
CA THR A 56 -14.36 2.23 9.13
C THR A 56 -15.36 2.42 7.97
N LEU A 57 -15.14 3.45 7.15
CA LEU A 57 -15.98 3.76 6.00
C LEU A 57 -15.60 2.97 4.74
N ALA A 58 -14.47 2.24 4.75
CA ALA A 58 -13.98 1.48 3.60
C ALA A 58 -14.17 -0.03 3.80
N ASP A 59 -14.48 -0.72 2.70
CA ASP A 59 -14.57 -2.18 2.65
C ASP A 59 -13.19 -2.82 2.40
N GLY A 60 -12.18 -2.01 2.06
CA GLY A 60 -10.78 -2.39 1.92
C GLY A 60 -9.85 -1.17 1.90
N VAL A 61 -8.57 -1.37 2.22
CA VAL A 61 -7.54 -0.33 2.18
C VAL A 61 -6.43 -0.74 1.23
N TRP A 62 -6.09 0.17 0.32
CA TRP A 62 -4.91 0.07 -0.53
C TRP A 62 -3.92 1.18 -0.13
N LEU A 63 -2.82 0.81 0.53
CA LEU A 63 -1.75 1.74 0.86
C LEU A 63 -0.80 1.88 -0.33
N LEU A 64 -0.79 3.09 -0.91
CA LEU A 64 -0.18 3.40 -2.19
C LEU A 64 1.33 3.68 -2.08
N PRO A 65 2.06 3.73 -3.21
CA PRO A 65 3.45 4.19 -3.24
C PRO A 65 3.60 5.66 -2.79
N GLY A 66 4.84 6.12 -2.67
CA GLY A 66 5.16 7.54 -2.44
C GLY A 66 5.62 7.88 -1.03
N SER A 67 6.39 7.00 -0.36
CA SER A 67 7.09 7.40 0.87
C SER A 67 8.17 8.46 0.57
N PRO A 68 8.51 9.30 1.57
CA PRO A 68 7.86 9.43 2.87
C PRO A 68 6.44 10.02 2.76
N TYR A 69 5.49 9.43 3.51
CA TYR A 69 4.12 9.94 3.58
C TYR A 69 4.08 11.28 4.34
N ARG A 70 3.15 12.16 3.99
CA ARG A 70 2.93 13.43 4.72
C ARG A 70 2.51 13.17 6.17
N ASP A 71 1.70 12.15 6.40
CA ASP A 71 1.37 11.61 7.71
C ASP A 71 1.70 10.10 7.78
N GLU A 72 2.91 9.79 8.27
CA GLU A 72 3.34 8.40 8.49
C GLU A 72 2.48 7.68 9.54
N ALA A 73 2.00 8.41 10.56
CA ALA A 73 1.21 7.82 11.63
C ALA A 73 -0.14 7.32 11.11
N ALA A 74 -0.76 8.06 10.19
CA ALA A 74 -1.97 7.65 9.49
C ALA A 74 -1.75 6.39 8.62
N ALA A 75 -0.65 6.31 7.87
CA ALA A 75 -0.30 5.13 7.09
C ALA A 75 -0.14 3.87 7.97
N ARG A 76 0.55 3.99 9.11
CA ARG A 76 0.67 2.90 10.08
C ARG A 76 -0.66 2.57 10.77
N ALA A 77 -1.48 3.59 11.07
CA ALA A 77 -2.81 3.39 11.66
C ALA A 77 -3.74 2.62 10.73
N ALA A 78 -3.67 2.85 9.43
CA ALA A 78 -4.43 2.10 8.43
C ALA A 78 -4.06 0.61 8.43
N ILE A 79 -2.77 0.28 8.50
CA ILE A 79 -2.29 -1.11 8.59
C ILE A 79 -2.79 -1.76 9.89
N ARG A 80 -2.62 -1.09 11.04
CA ARG A 80 -3.11 -1.59 12.32
C ARG A 80 -4.62 -1.79 12.35
N HIS A 81 -5.38 -0.88 11.72
CA HIS A 81 -6.83 -1.05 11.56
C HIS A 81 -7.14 -2.34 10.81
N CYS A 82 -6.53 -2.55 9.65
CA CYS A 82 -6.77 -3.75 8.85
C CYS A 82 -6.39 -5.04 9.57
N LEU A 83 -5.29 -5.03 10.34
CA LEU A 83 -4.89 -6.16 11.19
C LEU A 83 -5.90 -6.44 12.30
N ALA A 84 -6.43 -5.39 12.94
CA ALA A 84 -7.36 -5.52 14.06
C ALA A 84 -8.78 -5.95 13.64
N THR A 85 -9.24 -5.53 12.46
CA THR A 85 -10.60 -5.76 11.99
C THR A 85 -10.73 -6.90 10.98
N GLY A 86 -9.61 -7.30 10.36
CA GLY A 86 -9.63 -8.19 9.19
C GLY A 86 -10.06 -7.49 7.90
N THR A 87 -10.12 -6.14 7.87
CA THR A 87 -10.39 -5.39 6.64
C THR A 87 -9.33 -5.74 5.58
N PRO A 88 -9.72 -6.11 4.34
CA PRO A 88 -8.80 -6.40 3.26
C PRO A 88 -7.77 -5.29 3.04
N PHE A 89 -6.50 -5.67 2.95
CA PHE A 89 -5.38 -4.74 2.76
C PHE A 89 -4.55 -5.11 1.53
N LEU A 90 -4.12 -4.10 0.78
CA LEU A 90 -3.11 -4.18 -0.26
C LEU A 90 -2.06 -3.10 -0.03
N GLY A 91 -0.78 -3.47 0.01
CA GLY A 91 0.34 -2.52 0.06
C GLY A 91 1.18 -2.60 -1.20
N THR A 92 1.50 -1.47 -1.82
CA THR A 92 2.33 -1.41 -3.05
C THR A 92 3.54 -0.49 -2.84
N CYS A 93 4.75 -0.97 -3.21
CA CYS A 93 6.05 -0.35 -2.90
C CYS A 93 6.14 0.09 -1.42
N ALA A 94 6.16 1.39 -1.13
CA ALA A 94 6.14 1.91 0.25
C ALA A 94 5.04 1.27 1.11
N GLY A 95 3.82 1.13 0.59
CA GLY A 95 2.74 0.53 1.36
C GLY A 95 3.01 -0.93 1.79
N PHE A 96 3.74 -1.68 0.97
CA PHE A 96 4.21 -3.03 1.33
C PHE A 96 5.32 -2.97 2.39
N GLN A 97 6.30 -2.09 2.22
CA GLN A 97 7.41 -1.91 3.16
C GLN A 97 6.91 -1.54 4.57
N TYR A 98 5.98 -0.59 4.66
CA TYR A 98 5.35 -0.22 5.93
C TYR A 98 4.52 -1.36 6.53
N ALA A 99 3.85 -2.17 5.71
CA ALA A 99 3.16 -3.35 6.19
C ALA A 99 4.13 -4.39 6.78
N CYS A 100 5.30 -4.63 6.17
CA CYS A 100 6.33 -5.49 6.74
C CYS A 100 6.77 -5.03 8.13
N VAL A 101 7.00 -3.72 8.30
CA VAL A 101 7.36 -3.13 9.60
C VAL A 101 6.27 -3.34 10.64
N GLU A 102 5.00 -3.03 10.32
CA GLU A 102 3.91 -3.18 11.28
C GLU A 102 3.59 -4.64 11.61
N LEU A 103 3.77 -5.57 10.65
CA LEU A 103 3.66 -7.01 10.90
C LEU A 103 4.78 -7.51 11.82
N ALA A 104 6.02 -7.06 11.61
CA ALA A 104 7.14 -7.40 12.50
C ALA A 104 6.89 -6.92 13.94
N ARG A 105 6.37 -5.70 14.11
CA ARG A 105 5.99 -5.15 15.41
C ARG A 105 4.83 -5.91 16.06
N SER A 106 3.75 -6.12 15.30
CA SER A 106 2.46 -6.55 15.85
C SER A 106 2.33 -8.07 15.99
N LEU A 107 2.92 -8.83 15.05
CA LEU A 107 2.74 -10.29 14.98
C LEU A 107 4.02 -11.06 15.34
N ALA A 108 5.20 -10.52 15.04
CA ALA A 108 6.48 -11.18 15.34
C ALA A 108 7.10 -10.74 16.68
N GLY A 109 6.53 -9.74 17.35
CA GLY A 109 7.04 -9.24 18.63
C GLY A 109 8.32 -8.40 18.54
N ILE A 110 8.71 -7.97 17.34
CA ILE A 110 9.91 -7.15 17.11
C ILE A 110 9.52 -5.68 17.28
N ALA A 111 9.39 -5.25 18.53
CA ALA A 111 8.93 -3.89 18.86
C ALA A 111 9.79 -2.79 18.23
N GLY A 112 11.10 -3.05 18.07
CA GLY A 112 12.06 -2.13 17.45
C GLY A 112 12.10 -2.14 15.92
N ALA A 113 11.26 -2.94 15.25
CA ALA A 113 11.32 -3.06 13.79
C ALA A 113 11.16 -1.68 13.11
N ALA A 114 12.05 -1.37 12.18
CA ALA A 114 12.19 -0.04 11.58
C ALA A 114 12.41 -0.09 10.08
N HIS A 115 12.14 1.04 9.42
CA HIS A 115 12.39 1.27 8.00
C HIS A 115 13.56 2.24 7.87
N ALA A 116 14.63 1.83 7.19
CA ALA A 116 15.86 2.63 7.13
C ALA A 116 15.68 4.02 6.49
N GLU A 117 14.70 4.20 5.58
CA GLU A 117 14.38 5.52 5.01
C GLU A 117 13.93 6.56 6.05
N SER A 118 13.14 6.15 7.06
CA SER A 118 12.63 7.07 8.08
C SER A 118 13.36 6.96 9.42
N GLN A 119 13.99 5.81 9.70
CA GLN A 119 14.76 5.55 10.92
C GLN A 119 16.08 4.85 10.56
N PRO A 120 17.08 5.57 10.01
CA PRO A 120 18.34 4.98 9.55
C PRO A 120 19.12 4.27 10.67
N ASP A 121 19.04 4.79 11.89
CA ASP A 121 19.74 4.27 13.07
C ASP A 121 18.88 3.30 13.90
N GLY A 122 17.78 2.78 13.32
CA GLY A 122 16.93 1.80 13.99
C GLY A 122 17.67 0.50 14.29
N GLU A 123 17.46 -0.07 15.48
CA GLU A 123 18.17 -1.28 15.91
C GLU A 123 17.80 -2.53 15.08
N GLU A 124 16.53 -2.63 14.67
CA GLU A 124 15.98 -3.77 13.94
C GLU A 124 15.44 -3.32 12.57
N LEU A 125 16.33 -3.11 11.60
CA LEU A 125 15.93 -2.69 10.25
C LEU A 125 15.33 -3.86 9.46
N VAL A 126 14.01 -3.87 9.30
CA VAL A 126 13.31 -4.89 8.50
C VAL A 126 13.15 -4.48 7.03
N VAL A 127 13.36 -3.20 6.73
CA VAL A 127 13.46 -2.67 5.36
C VAL A 127 14.71 -1.83 5.27
N THR A 128 15.58 -2.14 4.31
CA THR A 128 16.92 -1.55 4.18
C THR A 128 17.16 -1.02 2.76
N PRO A 129 18.16 -0.16 2.53
CA PRO A 129 18.53 0.24 1.18
C PRO A 129 18.91 -0.98 0.33
N LEU A 130 18.35 -1.08 -0.87
CA LEU A 130 18.72 -2.13 -1.81
C LEU A 130 20.17 -1.94 -2.27
N ALA A 131 20.94 -3.02 -2.29
CA ALA A 131 22.31 -3.00 -2.82
C ALA A 131 22.38 -2.57 -4.30
N CYS A 132 21.32 -2.84 -5.06
CA CYS A 132 21.10 -2.29 -6.40
C CYS A 132 19.68 -1.72 -6.45
N SER A 133 19.54 -0.44 -6.77
CA SER A 133 18.21 0.18 -6.88
C SER A 133 17.40 -0.45 -8.01
N LEU A 134 16.08 -0.48 -7.83
CA LEU A 134 15.15 -1.00 -8.83
C LEU A 134 14.38 0.12 -9.53
N TYR A 135 14.94 1.33 -9.62
CA TYR A 135 14.25 2.46 -10.22
C TYR A 135 14.07 2.26 -11.73
N GLY A 136 12.83 2.04 -12.16
CA GLY A 136 12.49 1.89 -13.58
C GLY A 136 12.77 0.51 -14.14
N GLU A 137 13.10 -0.46 -13.28
CA GLU A 137 13.49 -1.81 -13.68
C GLU A 137 12.25 -2.67 -13.94
N ILE A 138 12.28 -3.44 -15.04
CA ILE A 138 11.31 -4.50 -15.30
C ILE A 138 11.99 -5.83 -14.99
N ARG A 139 11.39 -6.62 -14.10
CA ARG A 139 11.93 -7.93 -13.71
C ARG A 139 10.84 -9.00 -13.70
N PRO A 140 11.20 -10.27 -13.96
CA PRO A 140 10.24 -11.34 -13.86
C PRO A 140 9.80 -11.52 -12.40
N VAL A 141 8.49 -11.53 -12.18
CA VAL A 141 7.84 -11.87 -10.92
C VAL A 141 7.35 -13.30 -11.00
N GLN A 142 7.86 -14.14 -10.10
CA GLN A 142 7.38 -15.52 -9.93
C GLN A 142 6.46 -15.56 -8.72
N THR A 143 5.20 -15.97 -8.92
CA THR A 143 4.29 -16.21 -7.80
C THR A 143 4.65 -17.51 -7.09
N VAL A 144 4.39 -17.54 -5.78
CA VAL A 144 4.59 -18.75 -4.96
C VAL A 144 3.30 -19.59 -4.98
N PRO A 145 3.34 -20.88 -5.39
CA PRO A 145 2.16 -21.74 -5.39
C PRO A 145 1.47 -21.80 -4.02
N GLY A 146 0.13 -21.81 -4.03
CA GLY A 146 -0.68 -21.82 -2.81
C GLY A 146 -0.91 -20.45 -2.17
N THR A 147 -0.27 -19.38 -2.67
CA THR A 147 -0.54 -18.01 -2.21
C THR A 147 -1.75 -17.39 -2.90
N ARG A 148 -2.35 -16.38 -2.25
CA ARG A 148 -3.44 -15.59 -2.83
C ARG A 148 -3.01 -14.87 -4.13
N LEU A 149 -1.77 -14.41 -4.20
CA LEU A 149 -1.23 -13.77 -5.40
C LEU A 149 -1.18 -14.75 -6.59
N ALA A 150 -0.76 -16.00 -6.36
CA ALA A 150 -0.78 -17.03 -7.41
C ALA A 150 -2.19 -17.36 -7.91
N ALA A 151 -3.20 -17.29 -7.05
CA ALA A 151 -4.60 -17.47 -7.47
C ALA A 151 -5.13 -16.31 -8.32
N ILE A 152 -4.62 -15.09 -8.12
CA ILE A 152 -5.03 -13.88 -8.85
C ILE A 152 -4.28 -13.75 -10.19
N CYS A 153 -2.96 -13.88 -10.16
CA CYS A 153 -2.09 -13.63 -11.32
C CYS A 153 -1.74 -14.89 -12.12
N GLY A 154 -2.06 -16.08 -11.59
CA GLY A 154 -1.57 -17.35 -12.11
C GLY A 154 -0.17 -17.72 -11.60
N SER A 155 0.30 -18.90 -12.02
CA SER A 155 1.60 -19.47 -11.61
C SER A 155 2.74 -19.22 -12.61
N ALA A 156 2.43 -18.71 -13.80
CA ALA A 156 3.43 -18.37 -14.80
C ALA A 156 4.16 -17.07 -14.39
N PRO A 157 5.48 -16.97 -14.62
CA PRO A 157 6.18 -15.71 -14.44
C PRO A 157 5.57 -14.61 -15.32
N PHE A 158 5.51 -13.39 -14.80
CA PHE A 158 5.08 -12.20 -15.54
C PHE A 158 6.02 -11.03 -15.28
N GLU A 159 5.96 -9.99 -16.11
CA GLU A 159 6.79 -8.79 -15.94
C GLU A 159 6.25 -7.90 -14.81
N GLY A 160 7.10 -7.62 -13.83
CA GLY A 160 6.85 -6.63 -12.79
C GLY A 160 7.69 -5.38 -13.01
N TYR A 161 7.04 -4.22 -13.00
CA TYR A 161 7.73 -2.93 -12.97
C TYR A 161 8.05 -2.54 -11.53
N HIS A 162 9.29 -2.13 -11.29
CA HIS A 162 9.80 -1.72 -9.99
C HIS A 162 10.23 -0.26 -10.01
N TYR A 163 10.03 0.42 -8.88
CA TYR A 163 10.47 1.80 -8.67
C TYR A 163 10.74 2.06 -7.19
N CYS A 164 11.69 1.32 -6.60
CA CYS A 164 11.99 1.43 -5.17
C CYS A 164 13.52 1.35 -4.95
N GLY A 165 14.02 2.12 -3.98
CA GLY A 165 15.41 2.08 -3.50
C GLY A 165 15.60 1.28 -2.21
N TYR A 166 14.51 0.78 -1.62
CA TYR A 166 14.47 0.03 -0.35
C TYR A 166 13.71 -1.29 -0.52
N GLY A 167 14.02 -2.29 0.28
CA GLY A 167 13.32 -3.58 0.31
C GLY A 167 13.88 -4.58 1.30
#